data_AF-A0A3T0Y342-F1
#
_entry.id   AF-A0A3T0Y342-F1
#
_cell.length_a   1.000
_cell.length_b   1.000
_cell.length_c   1.000
_cell.angle_alpha   90.00
_cell.angle_beta   90.00
_cell.angle_gamma   90.00
#
_symmetry.space_group_name_H-M   'P 1'
#
loop_
_entity.id
_entity.type
_entity.pdbx_description
1 polymer ?
#
loop_
_entity_poly.entity_id
_entity_poly.type
_entity_poly.pdbx_seq_one_letter_code
_entity_poly.pdbx_strand_id
1 'polypeptide(L)'
;MQQIPHYINGTRVADAERFGPVFDPATGEQEKEVALASPSRVDEAVRAAEAALPGWRSASLAKRAAVFYRVRHLLTERKSELAAILTSEHGKVLSDAEGEISRGLENIEFATGLGHMLKGERSEQVSTGVDVHSIRQPVGVVACITPFNFPAMVPLWMIGSAIACGNTVLLKPSEKDPSSSVFIAELFTEAGLPDGVLNVVHGDREAVETILDHPGVKAVSFVGSTPIAKTIYTRAAANGKRVQALGGAKNHMVVLPDADLDMAADAAISAAYGSAGERCMAISVVVAVGDIADGLVEAIRSRMTSLRIGPGTDPASEMGPLITAEHRERVASYVTGAEAEGATVVVDGTRQHFDSNGFFIGVSLVDHVKPGMKVYDDEIFGTGALRRPGGDVRRRRPPRQREPVRQRRRHLHARRRRRAAVRGGGRGRDGGRERPHPGAGGYLLLRRLEGLAVRRHAHVRSRQHPLLHAWQGGHHALAGPVDVGDRPRVPAGRLSAAGARGAAPGLRART
;
A
#
# COMPACT_ATOMS: atom_id res chain seq x y z
N MET A 1 21.34 6.65 24.44
CA MET A 1 20.34 6.78 23.36
C MET A 1 21.05 7.19 22.08
N GLN A 2 20.66 6.63 20.95
CA GLN A 2 21.06 7.13 19.62
C GLN A 2 19.98 8.06 19.08
N GLN A 3 20.37 9.22 18.55
CA GLN A 3 19.44 10.16 17.92
C GLN A 3 19.31 9.89 16.42
N ILE A 4 18.07 9.79 15.94
CA ILE A 4 17.73 9.62 14.52
C ILE A 4 17.39 11.01 13.94
N PRO A 5 18.23 11.56 13.07
CA PRO A 5 18.10 12.92 12.55
C PRO A 5 17.09 12.98 11.40
N HIS A 6 16.65 14.19 11.05
CA HIS A 6 16.07 14.45 9.74
C HIS A 6 17.14 14.34 8.64
N TYR A 7 16.71 14.24 7.38
CA TYR A 7 17.60 14.30 6.22
C TYR A 7 17.11 15.37 5.25
N ILE A 8 17.77 16.53 5.20
CA ILE A 8 17.31 17.71 4.46
C ILE A 8 18.47 18.20 3.59
N ASN A 9 18.20 18.54 2.33
CA ASN A 9 19.19 19.09 1.40
C ASN A 9 20.52 18.32 1.35
N GLY A 10 20.46 16.98 1.33
CA GLY A 10 21.64 16.11 1.22
C GLY A 10 22.38 15.84 2.54
N THR A 11 21.95 16.41 3.67
CA THR A 11 22.65 16.28 4.96
C THR A 11 21.74 15.76 6.09
N ARG A 12 22.37 15.14 7.10
CA ARG A 12 21.71 14.80 8.37
C ARG A 12 21.53 16.06 9.21
N VAL A 13 20.30 16.31 9.64
CA VAL A 13 19.90 17.47 10.46
C VAL A 13 19.36 16.95 11.80
N ALA A 14 20.19 17.02 12.84
CA ALA A 14 19.97 16.36 14.13
C ALA A 14 19.35 17.27 15.21
N ASP A 15 19.37 18.58 15.00
CA ASP A 15 18.85 19.58 15.92
C ASP A 15 17.31 19.61 15.91
N ALA A 16 16.70 19.28 17.05
CA ALA A 16 15.26 19.30 17.25
C ALA A 16 14.91 19.68 18.69
N GLU A 17 13.77 20.37 18.85
CA GLU A 17 13.22 20.77 20.16
C GLU A 17 12.49 19.64 20.87
N ARG A 18 12.12 18.59 20.12
CA ARG A 18 11.29 17.46 20.56
C ARG A 18 11.80 16.16 19.96
N PHE A 19 11.70 15.08 20.73
CA PHE A 19 12.04 13.73 20.30
C PHE A 19 10.90 12.75 20.63
N GLY A 20 10.78 11.69 19.83
CA GLY A 20 9.88 10.55 20.06
C GLY A 20 10.68 9.27 20.37
N PRO A 21 10.17 8.37 21.22
CA PRO A 21 10.88 7.14 21.58
C PRO A 21 10.85 6.13 20.43
N VAL A 22 11.98 5.47 20.19
CA VAL A 22 12.11 4.35 19.24
C VAL A 22 12.67 3.15 20.00
N PHE A 23 11.92 2.05 19.96
CA PHE A 23 12.18 0.84 20.72
C PHE A 23 12.80 -0.24 19.83
N ASP A 24 13.50 -1.20 20.43
CA ASP A 24 13.56 -2.56 19.88
C ASP A 24 12.32 -3.34 20.35
N PRO A 25 11.40 -3.74 19.45
CA PRO A 25 10.22 -4.50 19.84
C PRO A 25 10.50 -5.88 20.43
N ALA A 26 11.69 -6.46 20.24
CA ALA A 26 12.05 -7.81 20.72
C ALA A 26 12.55 -7.83 22.18
N THR A 27 13.12 -6.74 22.67
CA THR A 27 13.47 -6.54 24.09
C THR A 27 12.47 -5.66 24.85
N GLY A 28 11.79 -4.75 24.15
CA GLY A 28 10.94 -3.71 24.73
C GLY A 28 11.72 -2.49 25.25
N GLU A 29 13.03 -2.43 25.01
CA GLU A 29 13.89 -1.33 25.46
C GLU A 29 13.92 -0.16 24.45
N GLN A 30 14.03 1.07 24.96
CA GLN A 30 14.19 2.25 24.12
C GLN A 30 15.68 2.45 23.78
N GLU A 31 16.13 1.87 22.67
CA GLU A 31 17.50 2.07 22.16
C GLU A 31 17.75 3.51 21.67
N LYS A 32 16.73 4.10 21.02
CA LYS A 32 16.87 5.27 20.13
C LYS A 32 15.80 6.33 20.41
N GLU A 33 16.00 7.52 19.87
CA GLU A 33 15.00 8.58 19.86
C GLU A 33 15.03 9.31 18.51
N VAL A 34 13.87 9.67 17.97
CA VAL A 34 13.73 10.31 16.66
C VAL A 34 13.37 11.78 16.81
N ALA A 35 14.06 12.64 16.07
CA ALA A 35 13.73 14.07 15.99
C ALA A 35 12.26 14.27 15.54
N LEU A 36 11.51 15.14 16.22
CA LEU A 36 10.15 15.50 15.82
C LEU A 36 10.14 16.93 15.28
N ALA A 37 9.87 17.08 13.98
CA ALA A 37 9.92 18.37 13.30
C ALA A 37 8.82 19.33 13.75
N SER A 38 9.26 20.52 14.13
CA SER A 38 8.42 21.71 14.25
C SER A 38 7.95 22.21 12.87
N PRO A 39 6.94 23.11 12.83
CA PRO A 39 6.46 23.66 11.56
C PRO A 39 7.52 24.38 10.72
N SER A 40 8.51 25.02 11.37
CA SER A 40 9.63 25.69 10.70
C SER A 40 10.59 24.71 10.02
N ARG A 41 10.80 23.52 10.61
CA ARG A 41 11.62 22.46 10.02
C ARG A 41 10.94 21.80 8.81
N VAL A 42 9.61 21.67 8.83
CA VAL A 42 8.81 21.25 7.66
C VAL A 42 8.94 22.27 6.53
N ASP A 43 8.77 23.55 6.84
CA ASP A 43 8.88 24.69 5.92
C ASP A 43 10.29 24.81 5.29
N GLU A 44 11.35 24.59 6.07
CA GLU A 44 12.73 24.45 5.57
C GLU A 44 12.88 23.31 4.54
N ALA A 45 12.38 22.11 4.86
CA ALA A 45 12.48 20.96 3.95
C ALA A 45 11.64 21.15 2.67
N VAL A 46 10.52 21.87 2.74
CA VAL A 46 9.78 22.28 1.53
C VAL A 46 10.56 23.32 0.72
N ARG A 47 11.22 24.30 1.36
CA ARG A 47 12.10 25.25 0.64
C ARG A 47 13.24 24.54 -0.09
N ALA A 48 13.88 23.56 0.53
CA ALA A 48 14.91 22.73 -0.12
C ALA A 48 14.32 21.99 -1.34
N ALA A 49 13.14 21.39 -1.20
CA ALA A 49 12.43 20.74 -2.29
C ALA A 49 11.97 21.70 -3.40
N GLU A 50 11.61 22.95 -3.11
CA GLU A 50 11.27 23.96 -4.10
C GLU A 50 12.51 24.52 -4.81
N ALA A 51 13.64 24.69 -4.11
CA ALA A 51 14.91 25.13 -4.68
C ALA A 51 15.52 24.10 -5.65
N ALA A 52 15.42 22.81 -5.33
CA ALA A 52 15.94 21.73 -6.18
C ALA A 52 15.06 21.45 -7.43
N LEU A 53 13.77 21.79 -7.37
CA LEU A 53 12.77 21.43 -8.38
C LEU A 53 13.08 21.94 -9.81
N PRO A 54 13.50 23.20 -10.06
CA PRO A 54 13.80 23.67 -11.41
C PRO A 54 14.91 22.86 -12.10
N GLY A 55 15.96 22.49 -11.35
CA GLY A 55 17.06 21.66 -11.85
C GLY A 55 16.62 20.23 -12.13
N TRP A 56 15.90 19.60 -11.19
CA TRP A 56 15.48 18.20 -11.33
C TRP A 56 14.38 17.97 -12.37
N ARG A 57 13.41 18.88 -12.46
CA ARG A 57 12.39 18.91 -13.53
C ARG A 57 13.05 18.94 -14.92
N SER A 58 14.09 19.75 -15.07
CA SER A 58 14.81 19.99 -16.31
C SER A 58 15.88 18.94 -16.63
N ALA A 59 16.19 18.03 -15.70
CA ALA A 59 17.09 16.91 -15.95
C ALA A 59 16.55 15.99 -17.08
N SER A 60 17.44 15.50 -17.93
CA SER A 60 17.06 14.57 -19.00
C SER A 60 16.53 13.24 -18.43
N LEU A 61 15.65 12.57 -19.18
CA LEU A 61 15.15 11.24 -18.80
C LEU A 61 16.30 10.23 -18.60
N ALA A 62 17.37 10.35 -19.37
CA ALA A 62 18.58 9.55 -19.19
C ALA A 62 19.30 9.84 -17.85
N LYS A 63 19.46 11.13 -17.46
CA LYS A 63 20.04 11.48 -16.16
C LYS A 63 19.17 10.98 -15.01
N ARG A 64 17.83 11.09 -15.12
CA ARG A 64 16.92 10.55 -14.10
C ARG A 64 17.03 9.03 -14.00
N ALA A 65 16.97 8.30 -15.11
CA ALA A 65 17.10 6.84 -15.11
C ALA A 65 18.45 6.34 -14.56
N ALA A 66 19.55 7.05 -14.84
CA ALA A 66 20.89 6.70 -14.33
C ALA A 66 20.98 6.69 -12.79
N VAL A 67 20.29 7.61 -12.11
CA VAL A 67 20.18 7.59 -10.64
C VAL A 67 19.43 6.33 -10.19
N PHE A 68 18.31 5.98 -10.82
CA PHE A 68 17.55 4.77 -10.45
C PHE A 68 18.31 3.46 -10.67
N TYR A 69 19.14 3.37 -11.71
CA TYR A 69 20.04 2.21 -11.88
C TYR A 69 21.11 2.13 -10.77
N ARG A 70 21.61 3.26 -10.27
CA ARG A 70 22.53 3.29 -9.12
C ARG A 70 21.82 2.95 -7.80
N VAL A 71 20.64 3.52 -7.52
CA VAL A 71 19.82 3.17 -6.34
C VAL A 71 19.50 1.67 -6.33
N ARG A 72 19.16 1.07 -7.48
CA ARG A 72 18.96 -0.38 -7.62
C ARG A 72 20.20 -1.17 -7.21
N HIS A 73 21.38 -0.76 -7.68
CA HIS A 73 22.66 -1.41 -7.38
C HIS A 73 22.95 -1.39 -5.88
N LEU A 74 22.93 -0.20 -5.27
CA LEU A 74 23.23 0.01 -3.86
C LEU A 74 22.22 -0.72 -2.94
N LEU A 75 20.92 -0.67 -3.24
CA LEU A 75 19.90 -1.43 -2.51
C LEU A 75 20.05 -2.96 -2.65
N THR A 76 20.69 -3.44 -3.73
CA THR A 76 20.95 -4.88 -3.90
C THR A 76 22.15 -5.31 -3.05
N GLU A 77 23.22 -4.52 -3.03
CA GLU A 77 24.44 -4.82 -2.26
C GLU A 77 24.23 -4.64 -0.76
N ARG A 78 23.59 -3.53 -0.36
CA ARG A 78 23.38 -3.14 1.04
C ARG A 78 22.04 -3.63 1.60
N LYS A 79 21.46 -4.66 0.99
CA LYS A 79 20.18 -5.28 1.36
C LYS A 79 20.17 -5.77 2.81
N SER A 80 21.25 -6.39 3.26
CA SER A 80 21.41 -6.95 4.60
C SER A 80 21.49 -5.86 5.68
N GLU A 81 22.19 -4.75 5.41
CA GLU A 81 22.21 -3.58 6.30
C GLU A 81 20.80 -3.03 6.53
N LEU A 82 20.05 -2.81 5.44
CA LEU A 82 18.68 -2.31 5.53
C LEU A 82 17.76 -3.33 6.21
N ALA A 83 17.93 -4.64 5.96
CA ALA A 83 17.15 -5.68 6.61
C ALA A 83 17.36 -5.69 8.12
N ALA A 84 18.62 -5.59 8.58
CA ALA A 84 18.94 -5.48 10.00
C ALA A 84 18.34 -4.21 10.63
N ILE A 85 18.37 -3.07 9.94
CA ILE A 85 17.70 -1.84 10.38
C ILE A 85 16.19 -2.08 10.55
N LEU A 86 15.51 -2.67 9.56
CA LEU A 86 14.06 -2.93 9.65
C LEU A 86 13.75 -3.86 10.82
N THR A 87 14.51 -4.93 10.98
CA THR A 87 14.37 -5.88 12.09
C THR A 87 14.60 -5.22 13.45
N SER A 88 15.55 -4.27 13.58
CA SER A 88 15.86 -3.62 14.87
C SER A 88 14.80 -2.63 15.37
N GLU A 89 13.88 -2.17 14.52
CA GLU A 89 12.88 -1.15 14.91
C GLU A 89 11.43 -1.60 14.69
N HIS A 90 11.21 -2.55 13.76
CA HIS A 90 9.92 -3.21 13.55
C HIS A 90 9.82 -4.57 14.27
N GLY A 91 10.95 -5.24 14.52
CA GLY A 91 10.98 -6.58 15.11
C GLY A 91 10.72 -7.73 14.12
N LYS A 92 10.26 -7.45 12.88
CA LYS A 92 10.04 -8.48 11.86
C LYS A 92 11.30 -9.32 11.59
N VAL A 93 11.10 -10.61 11.31
CA VAL A 93 12.17 -11.55 10.98
C VAL A 93 12.96 -11.11 9.74
N LEU A 94 14.27 -11.35 9.72
CA LEU A 94 15.17 -10.91 8.64
C LEU A 94 14.68 -11.35 7.24
N SER A 95 14.05 -12.52 7.12
CA SER A 95 13.47 -13.02 5.86
C SER A 95 12.28 -12.18 5.35
N ASP A 96 11.44 -11.66 6.24
CA ASP A 96 10.36 -10.74 5.90
C ASP A 96 10.89 -9.34 5.57
N ALA A 97 11.91 -8.86 6.29
CA ALA A 97 12.60 -7.61 5.98
C ALA A 97 13.27 -7.68 4.59
N GLU A 98 13.98 -8.76 4.30
CA GLU A 98 14.56 -9.02 2.98
C GLU A 98 13.49 -9.15 1.88
N GLY A 99 12.36 -9.79 2.19
CA GLY A 99 11.20 -9.86 1.30
C GLY A 99 10.67 -8.46 0.99
N GLU A 100 10.46 -7.62 2.00
CA GLU A 100 10.02 -6.24 1.86
C GLU A 100 10.98 -5.42 0.97
N ILE A 101 12.29 -5.47 1.25
CA ILE A 101 13.29 -4.72 0.48
C ILE A 101 13.30 -5.19 -0.98
N SER A 102 13.10 -6.47 -1.23
CA SER A 102 12.97 -7.01 -2.60
C SER A 102 11.73 -6.45 -3.32
N ARG A 103 10.60 -6.28 -2.61
CA ARG A 103 9.40 -5.61 -3.14
C ARG A 103 9.61 -4.09 -3.33
N GLY A 104 10.43 -3.47 -2.49
CA GLY A 104 10.90 -2.09 -2.70
C GLY A 104 11.74 -1.96 -3.97
N LEU A 105 12.65 -2.92 -4.21
CA LEU A 105 13.52 -2.98 -5.37
C LEU A 105 12.73 -3.14 -6.68
N GLU A 106 11.67 -3.97 -6.72
CA GLU A 106 10.75 -4.07 -7.87
C GLU A 106 10.20 -2.69 -8.30
N ASN A 107 9.93 -1.80 -7.34
CA ASN A 107 9.41 -0.46 -7.61
C ASN A 107 10.51 0.50 -8.12
N ILE A 108 11.75 0.35 -7.66
CA ILE A 108 12.92 1.07 -8.18
C ILE A 108 13.25 0.61 -9.61
N GLU A 109 13.17 -0.69 -9.89
CA GLU A 109 13.30 -1.25 -11.25
C GLU A 109 12.20 -0.72 -12.19
N PHE A 110 10.93 -0.74 -11.76
CA PHE A 110 9.83 -0.11 -12.49
C PHE A 110 10.09 1.39 -12.77
N ALA A 111 10.68 2.11 -11.80
CA ALA A 111 10.99 3.52 -11.96
C ALA A 111 12.07 3.81 -13.03
N THR A 112 13.02 2.89 -13.28
CA THR A 112 13.96 3.01 -14.43
C THR A 112 13.22 3.12 -15.77
N GLY A 113 12.07 2.44 -15.90
CA GLY A 113 11.25 2.41 -17.11
C GLY A 113 10.32 3.61 -17.31
N LEU A 114 10.19 4.52 -16.33
CA LEU A 114 9.23 5.63 -16.38
C LEU A 114 9.46 6.60 -17.54
N GLY A 115 10.65 6.63 -18.15
CA GLY A 115 10.91 7.38 -19.40
C GLY A 115 9.99 6.98 -20.57
N HIS A 116 9.51 5.73 -20.62
CA HIS A 116 8.48 5.32 -21.59
C HIS A 116 7.08 5.82 -21.17
N MET A 117 6.76 5.72 -19.88
CA MET A 117 5.43 6.03 -19.32
C MET A 117 5.15 7.54 -19.20
N LEU A 118 6.19 8.38 -19.27
CA LEU A 118 6.10 9.83 -19.35
C LEU A 118 5.79 10.36 -20.75
N LYS A 119 5.74 9.50 -21.78
CA LYS A 119 5.31 9.90 -23.12
C LYS A 119 3.89 10.50 -23.08
N GLY A 120 3.77 11.67 -23.70
CA GLY A 120 2.48 12.23 -24.08
C GLY A 120 1.94 11.62 -25.37
N GLU A 121 0.79 12.12 -25.80
CA GLU A 121 0.09 11.71 -27.02
C GLU A 121 0.17 12.84 -28.05
N ARG A 122 0.15 12.51 -29.35
CA ARG A 122 0.07 13.49 -30.44
C ARG A 122 -0.95 13.02 -31.47
N SER A 123 -1.74 13.97 -31.98
CA SER A 123 -2.67 13.79 -33.08
C SER A 123 -2.42 14.89 -34.11
N GLU A 124 -2.06 14.47 -35.32
CA GLU A 124 -1.91 15.35 -36.47
C GLU A 124 -3.29 15.67 -37.08
N GLN A 125 -3.46 16.85 -37.68
CA GLN A 125 -4.68 17.26 -38.40
C GLN A 125 -6.01 17.03 -37.62
N VAL A 126 -6.05 17.35 -36.32
CA VAL A 126 -7.32 17.31 -35.56
C VAL A 126 -8.33 18.35 -36.04
N SER A 127 -7.82 19.37 -36.74
CA SER A 127 -8.53 20.21 -37.71
C SER A 127 -7.54 20.55 -38.84
N THR A 128 -7.99 21.12 -39.94
CA THR A 128 -7.15 21.47 -41.10
C THR A 128 -6.00 22.40 -40.69
N GLY A 129 -4.76 21.91 -40.78
CA GLY A 129 -3.56 22.64 -40.37
C GLY A 129 -3.33 22.72 -38.85
N VAL A 130 -4.05 21.93 -38.04
CA VAL A 130 -3.97 21.98 -36.57
C VAL A 130 -3.54 20.62 -36.00
N ASP A 131 -2.38 20.63 -35.36
CA ASP A 131 -1.88 19.53 -34.52
C ASP A 131 -2.24 19.76 -33.05
N VAL A 132 -2.50 18.67 -32.32
CA VAL A 132 -2.61 18.69 -30.85
C VAL A 132 -1.68 17.65 -30.26
N HIS A 133 -1.01 18.00 -29.16
CA HIS A 133 -0.21 17.08 -28.37
C HIS A 133 -0.40 17.33 -26.87
N SER A 134 -0.21 16.29 -26.07
CA SER A 134 -0.18 16.35 -24.61
C SER A 134 1.24 16.13 -24.10
N ILE A 135 1.54 16.62 -22.89
CA ILE A 135 2.82 16.38 -22.20
C ILE A 135 2.57 16.06 -20.73
N ARG A 136 3.31 15.10 -20.19
CA ARG A 136 3.26 14.74 -18.75
C ARG A 136 4.38 15.50 -18.05
N GLN A 137 4.03 16.44 -17.17
CA GLN A 137 4.97 17.22 -16.37
C GLN A 137 4.84 16.89 -14.88
N PRO A 138 5.92 17.04 -14.08
CA PRO A 138 5.84 16.95 -12.62
C PRO A 138 4.90 18.02 -12.04
N VAL A 139 4.32 17.72 -10.89
CA VAL A 139 3.34 18.57 -10.19
C VAL A 139 3.99 19.59 -9.25
N GLY A 140 5.24 19.35 -8.83
CA GLY A 140 5.98 20.20 -7.89
C GLY A 140 6.58 19.38 -6.76
N VAL A 141 6.51 19.89 -5.53
CA VAL A 141 6.84 19.14 -4.31
C VAL A 141 5.71 18.14 -4.02
N VAL A 142 6.09 16.88 -3.77
CA VAL A 142 5.17 15.78 -3.41
C VAL A 142 5.45 15.34 -1.98
N ALA A 143 4.42 15.34 -1.13
CA ALA A 143 4.48 14.76 0.20
C ALA A 143 4.16 13.26 0.16
N CYS A 144 5.01 12.45 0.80
CA CYS A 144 4.87 11.02 0.96
C CYS A 144 4.79 10.71 2.45
N ILE A 145 3.68 10.14 2.93
CA ILE A 145 3.44 9.88 4.34
C ILE A 145 3.16 8.38 4.51
N THR A 146 3.99 7.68 5.28
CA THR A 146 4.04 6.20 5.27
C THR A 146 3.84 5.59 6.66
N PRO A 147 3.28 4.38 6.76
CA PRO A 147 3.06 3.70 8.03
C PRO A 147 4.35 3.05 8.52
N PHE A 148 4.31 2.50 9.74
CA PHE A 148 5.39 1.69 10.30
C PHE A 148 5.59 0.41 9.48
N ASN A 149 4.49 -0.29 9.20
CA ASN A 149 4.51 -1.72 8.92
C ASN A 149 5.31 -2.19 7.68
N PHE A 150 5.66 -1.26 6.77
CA PHE A 150 6.55 -1.48 5.63
C PHE A 150 7.44 -0.24 5.41
N PRO A 151 8.46 -0.01 6.26
CA PRO A 151 9.18 1.25 6.33
C PRO A 151 10.29 1.37 5.27
N ALA A 152 10.48 0.37 4.40
CA ALA A 152 11.27 0.46 3.16
C ALA A 152 10.38 0.42 1.90
N MET A 153 9.49 -0.57 1.77
CA MET A 153 8.69 -0.74 0.55
C MET A 153 7.72 0.43 0.32
N VAL A 154 7.04 0.91 1.37
CA VAL A 154 6.00 1.94 1.24
C VAL A 154 6.57 3.36 1.12
N PRO A 155 7.82 3.65 1.54
CA PRO A 155 8.58 4.76 0.98
C PRO A 155 8.98 4.55 -0.49
N LEU A 156 9.68 3.45 -0.82
CA LEU A 156 10.32 3.26 -2.14
C LEU A 156 9.34 3.35 -3.31
N TRP A 157 8.12 2.81 -3.21
CA TRP A 157 7.11 2.91 -4.28
C TRP A 157 6.58 4.33 -4.51
N MET A 158 6.57 5.19 -3.48
CA MET A 158 6.11 6.58 -3.58
C MET A 158 7.24 7.48 -4.08
N ILE A 159 8.38 7.47 -3.36
CA ILE A 159 9.49 8.37 -3.63
C ILE A 159 10.09 8.06 -5.00
N GLY A 160 10.23 6.77 -5.35
CA GLY A 160 10.77 6.37 -6.65
C GLY A 160 9.91 6.83 -7.82
N SER A 161 8.60 6.59 -7.75
CA SER A 161 7.63 7.03 -8.76
C SER A 161 7.61 8.56 -8.89
N ALA A 162 7.61 9.30 -7.77
CA ALA A 162 7.56 10.75 -7.76
C ALA A 162 8.85 11.38 -8.32
N ILE A 163 10.02 10.94 -7.85
CA ILE A 163 11.34 11.45 -8.24
C ILE A 163 11.61 11.17 -9.72
N ALA A 164 11.35 9.95 -10.21
CA ALA A 164 11.54 9.61 -11.63
C ALA A 164 10.65 10.46 -12.58
N CYS A 165 9.43 10.81 -12.13
CA CYS A 165 8.55 11.73 -12.85
C CYS A 165 9.06 13.20 -12.87
N GLY A 166 10.16 13.51 -12.20
CA GLY A 166 10.76 14.85 -12.15
C GLY A 166 10.24 15.75 -11.02
N ASN A 167 9.56 15.17 -10.02
CA ASN A 167 9.14 15.89 -8.82
C ASN A 167 10.25 15.90 -7.77
N THR A 168 10.17 16.81 -6.82
CA THR A 168 10.92 16.76 -5.56
C THR A 168 10.02 16.23 -4.45
N VAL A 169 10.59 15.61 -3.42
CA VAL A 169 9.85 14.80 -2.44
C VAL A 169 10.17 15.19 -1.01
N LEU A 170 9.11 15.21 -0.20
CA LEU A 170 9.16 15.31 1.25
C LEU A 170 8.55 14.02 1.85
N LEU A 171 9.38 13.17 2.44
CA LEU A 171 8.98 11.94 3.11
C LEU A 171 8.75 12.19 4.61
N LYS A 172 7.56 11.90 5.11
CA LYS A 172 7.21 11.81 6.54
C LYS A 172 6.99 10.33 6.88
N PRO A 173 8.05 9.60 7.23
CA PRO A 173 7.97 8.17 7.54
C PRO A 173 7.48 7.96 8.96
N SER A 174 7.08 6.74 9.29
CA SER A 174 6.72 6.37 10.67
C SER A 174 7.79 6.79 11.67
N GLU A 175 7.33 7.34 12.78
CA GLU A 175 8.12 7.73 13.95
C GLU A 175 8.49 6.54 14.85
N LYS A 176 7.96 5.33 14.57
CA LYS A 176 8.26 4.11 15.34
C LYS A 176 9.53 3.39 14.87
N ASP A 177 9.80 3.44 13.57
CA ASP A 177 10.81 2.68 12.84
C ASP A 177 11.48 3.53 11.74
N PRO A 178 12.17 4.63 12.13
CA PRO A 178 12.51 5.71 11.22
C PRO A 178 13.87 5.57 10.53
N SER A 179 14.83 4.82 11.08
CA SER A 179 16.23 4.80 10.61
C SER A 179 16.36 4.32 9.16
N SER A 180 15.48 3.41 8.75
CA SER A 180 15.36 2.88 7.39
C SER A 180 15.25 3.98 6.33
N SER A 181 14.53 5.06 6.64
CA SER A 181 14.23 6.14 5.70
C SER A 181 15.39 7.11 5.52
N VAL A 182 16.18 7.36 6.57
CA VAL A 182 17.43 8.13 6.51
C VAL A 182 18.45 7.35 5.67
N PHE A 183 18.62 6.06 5.95
CA PHE A 183 19.47 5.16 5.16
C PHE A 183 19.08 5.16 3.67
N ILE A 184 17.78 5.03 3.36
CA ILE A 184 17.30 5.09 1.96
C ILE A 184 17.60 6.46 1.33
N ALA A 185 17.45 7.56 2.05
CA ALA A 185 17.74 8.90 1.51
C ALA A 185 19.24 9.09 1.21
N GLU A 186 20.12 8.60 2.09
CA GLU A 186 21.56 8.58 1.85
C GLU A 186 21.94 7.74 0.62
N LEU A 187 21.30 6.59 0.39
CA LEU A 187 21.51 5.79 -0.84
C LEU A 187 21.07 6.53 -2.11
N PHE A 188 20.04 7.39 -2.05
CA PHE A 188 19.66 8.23 -3.19
C PHE A 188 20.73 9.31 -3.47
N THR A 189 21.31 9.93 -2.44
CA THR A 189 22.40 10.90 -2.57
C THR A 189 23.69 10.23 -3.09
N GLU A 190 24.05 9.06 -2.57
CA GLU A 190 25.17 8.22 -3.05
C GLU A 190 24.98 7.81 -4.53
N ALA A 191 23.74 7.52 -4.93
CA ALA A 191 23.37 7.28 -6.32
C ALA A 191 23.42 8.52 -7.24
N GLY A 192 23.72 9.71 -6.70
CA GLY A 192 23.83 10.97 -7.45
C GLY A 192 22.49 11.68 -7.68
N LEU A 193 21.50 11.45 -6.83
CA LEU A 193 20.33 12.34 -6.74
C LEU A 193 20.80 13.72 -6.25
N PRO A 194 20.38 14.85 -6.86
CA PRO A 194 20.75 16.17 -6.38
C PRO A 194 20.15 16.47 -5.00
N ASP A 195 20.89 17.24 -4.20
CA ASP A 195 20.45 17.74 -2.90
C ASP A 195 19.07 18.41 -2.97
N GLY A 196 18.25 18.19 -1.94
CA GLY A 196 16.90 18.75 -1.83
C GLY A 196 15.85 18.05 -2.70
N VAL A 197 16.21 17.15 -3.63
CA VAL A 197 15.22 16.40 -4.42
C VAL A 197 14.49 15.34 -3.60
N LEU A 198 15.14 14.79 -2.57
CA LEU A 198 14.52 13.96 -1.54
C LEU A 198 14.90 14.54 -0.17
N ASN A 199 13.90 14.78 0.66
CA ASN A 199 14.08 15.18 2.06
C ASN A 199 13.22 14.26 2.93
N VAL A 200 13.76 13.86 4.09
CA VAL A 200 13.07 13.06 5.12
C VAL A 200 12.89 13.95 6.34
N VAL A 201 11.64 14.15 6.73
CA VAL A 201 11.26 14.92 7.91
C VAL A 201 10.46 14.02 8.82
N HIS A 202 11.08 13.65 9.94
CA HIS A 202 10.43 12.91 11.02
C HIS A 202 9.58 13.85 11.87
N GLY A 203 8.59 13.31 12.57
CA GLY A 203 7.59 14.11 13.28
C GLY A 203 6.31 13.31 13.48
N ASP A 204 5.42 13.83 14.30
CA ASP A 204 4.15 13.21 14.64
C ASP A 204 3.01 13.80 13.78
N ARG A 205 1.83 13.95 14.38
CA ARG A 205 0.68 14.64 13.81
C ARG A 205 0.96 16.10 13.42
N GLU A 206 1.80 16.84 14.14
CA GLU A 206 2.08 18.26 13.88
C GLU A 206 2.82 18.45 12.56
N ALA A 207 3.83 17.61 12.29
CA ALA A 207 4.53 17.59 11.01
C ALA A 207 3.57 17.21 9.86
N VAL A 208 2.72 16.20 10.06
CA VAL A 208 1.67 15.83 9.08
C VAL A 208 0.73 16.99 8.79
N GLU A 209 0.17 17.64 9.81
CA GLU A 209 -0.78 18.74 9.62
C GLU A 209 -0.14 19.95 8.94
N THR A 210 1.11 20.28 9.29
CA THR A 210 1.88 21.33 8.62
C THR A 210 2.07 21.01 7.13
N ILE A 211 2.48 19.77 6.79
CA ILE A 211 2.66 19.33 5.40
C ILE A 211 1.37 19.43 4.57
N LEU A 212 0.21 19.15 5.17
CA LEU A 212 -1.09 19.17 4.49
C LEU A 212 -1.59 20.59 4.19
N ASP A 213 -1.22 21.56 5.02
CA ASP A 213 -1.59 22.96 4.82
C ASP A 213 -0.55 23.71 3.98
N HIS A 214 0.75 23.39 4.12
CA HIS A 214 1.87 24.11 3.49
C HIS A 214 1.66 24.39 1.98
N PRO A 215 1.74 25.66 1.52
CA PRO A 215 1.36 26.02 0.15
C PRO A 215 2.32 25.49 -0.91
N GLY A 216 3.58 25.19 -0.56
CA GLY A 216 4.57 24.61 -1.47
C GLY A 216 4.28 23.16 -1.90
N VAL A 217 3.59 22.38 -1.05
CA VAL A 217 3.26 20.97 -1.35
C VAL A 217 2.10 20.93 -2.35
N LYS A 218 2.29 20.23 -3.49
CA LYS A 218 1.30 20.21 -4.60
C LYS A 218 0.55 18.88 -4.73
N ALA A 219 1.07 17.81 -4.14
CA ALA A 219 0.41 16.51 -4.05
C ALA A 219 0.76 15.78 -2.75
N VAL A 220 -0.15 14.91 -2.30
CA VAL A 220 0.00 14.09 -1.10
C VAL A 220 -0.27 12.62 -1.43
N SER A 221 0.61 11.74 -0.95
CA SER A 221 0.46 10.29 -1.02
C SER A 221 0.55 9.72 0.39
N PHE A 222 -0.55 9.15 0.90
CA PHE A 222 -0.64 8.57 2.23
C PHE A 222 -0.98 7.07 2.19
N VAL A 223 -0.40 6.31 3.12
CA VAL A 223 -0.79 4.94 3.45
C VAL A 223 -0.85 4.79 4.98
N GLY A 224 -1.91 4.21 5.50
CA GLY A 224 -2.06 3.92 6.93
C GLY A 224 -3.51 3.57 7.29
N SER A 225 -3.92 3.79 8.54
CA SER A 225 -5.27 3.42 8.98
C SER A 225 -6.38 4.27 8.34
N THR A 226 -7.54 3.66 8.10
CA THR A 226 -8.68 4.32 7.42
C THR A 226 -9.15 5.64 8.06
N PRO A 227 -9.20 5.79 9.41
CA PRO A 227 -9.57 7.07 10.03
C PRO A 227 -8.59 8.21 9.68
N ILE A 228 -7.29 7.92 9.66
CA ILE A 228 -6.25 8.90 9.30
C ILE A 228 -6.27 9.15 7.78
N ALA A 229 -6.43 8.11 6.96
CA ALA A 229 -6.58 8.24 5.51
C ALA A 229 -7.71 9.21 5.13
N LYS A 230 -8.87 9.11 5.79
CA LYS A 230 -10.02 10.00 5.59
C LYS A 230 -9.67 11.45 5.97
N THR A 231 -9.08 11.67 7.14
CA THR A 231 -8.67 13.00 7.63
C THR A 231 -7.68 13.67 6.69
N ILE A 232 -6.65 12.93 6.25
CA ILE A 232 -5.63 13.40 5.32
C ILE A 232 -6.23 13.72 3.95
N TYR A 233 -7.09 12.85 3.42
CA TYR A 233 -7.77 13.07 2.15
C TYR A 233 -8.61 14.36 2.18
N THR A 234 -9.41 14.55 3.23
CA THR A 234 -10.24 15.76 3.40
C THR A 234 -9.40 17.03 3.54
N ARG A 235 -8.36 17.05 4.39
CA ARG A 235 -7.53 18.25 4.61
C ARG A 235 -6.69 18.62 3.39
N ALA A 236 -6.09 17.64 2.71
CA ALA A 236 -5.33 17.90 1.48
C ALA A 236 -6.23 18.44 0.37
N ALA A 237 -7.41 17.84 0.15
CA ALA A 237 -8.36 18.29 -0.88
C ALA A 237 -8.95 19.67 -0.56
N ALA A 238 -9.25 19.98 0.71
CA ALA A 238 -9.69 21.31 1.13
C ALA A 238 -8.61 22.39 0.86
N ASN A 239 -7.33 22.05 1.05
CA ASN A 239 -6.18 22.88 0.67
C ASN A 239 -5.85 22.86 -0.85
N GLY A 240 -6.73 22.34 -1.70
CA GLY A 240 -6.57 22.30 -3.16
C GLY A 240 -5.48 21.34 -3.66
N LYS A 241 -4.86 20.55 -2.79
CA LYS A 241 -3.80 19.58 -3.14
C LYS A 241 -4.42 18.31 -3.70
N ARG A 242 -3.81 17.72 -4.74
CA ARG A 242 -4.23 16.37 -5.19
C ARG A 242 -3.77 15.33 -4.19
N VAL A 243 -4.61 14.36 -3.85
CA VAL A 243 -4.31 13.39 -2.79
C VAL A 243 -4.73 11.98 -3.16
N GLN A 244 -3.86 11.01 -2.85
CA GLN A 244 -4.22 9.60 -2.71
C GLN A 244 -3.98 9.19 -1.25
N ALA A 245 -4.95 8.50 -0.65
CA ALA A 245 -4.89 8.06 0.74
C ALA A 245 -5.40 6.61 0.80
N LEU A 246 -4.49 5.68 1.05
CA LEU A 246 -4.79 4.26 1.20
C LEU A 246 -5.06 3.98 2.68
N GLY A 247 -6.20 3.35 2.95
CA GLY A 247 -6.64 2.97 4.30
C GLY A 247 -6.25 1.54 4.68
N GLY A 248 -6.80 1.13 5.81
CA GLY A 248 -6.71 -0.23 6.34
C GLY A 248 -7.61 -1.23 5.63
N ALA A 249 -7.48 -2.52 5.99
CA ALA A 249 -8.14 -3.63 5.33
C ALA A 249 -8.65 -4.72 6.29
N LYS A 250 -9.65 -5.47 5.83
CA LYS A 250 -10.09 -6.72 6.44
C LYS A 250 -10.20 -7.78 5.33
N ASN A 251 -9.05 -8.25 4.85
CA ASN A 251 -9.01 -9.08 3.64
C ASN A 251 -9.65 -10.44 3.89
N HIS A 252 -10.43 -10.89 2.90
CA HIS A 252 -11.16 -12.15 2.93
C HIS A 252 -10.61 -13.10 1.86
N MET A 253 -10.23 -14.32 2.24
CA MET A 253 -10.19 -15.42 1.27
C MET A 253 -11.53 -16.15 1.20
N VAL A 254 -11.68 -16.99 0.17
CA VAL A 254 -12.72 -18.03 0.04
C VAL A 254 -12.09 -19.24 -0.66
N VAL A 255 -12.44 -20.44 -0.20
CA VAL A 255 -11.86 -21.73 -0.61
C VAL A 255 -12.93 -22.81 -0.61
N LEU A 256 -13.08 -23.53 -1.71
CA LEU A 256 -14.27 -24.34 -1.98
C LEU A 256 -14.15 -25.76 -1.40
N PRO A 257 -15.23 -26.57 -1.37
CA PRO A 257 -15.18 -27.96 -0.87
C PRO A 257 -14.31 -28.89 -1.72
N ASP A 258 -13.96 -28.46 -2.93
CA ASP A 258 -13.09 -29.14 -3.89
C ASP A 258 -11.65 -28.58 -3.92
N ALA A 259 -11.27 -27.79 -2.92
CA ALA A 259 -9.90 -27.31 -2.75
C ALA A 259 -9.00 -28.31 -2.02
N ASP A 260 -7.70 -28.19 -2.27
CA ASP A 260 -6.65 -28.87 -1.52
C ASP A 260 -6.59 -28.31 -0.09
N LEU A 261 -6.74 -29.16 0.93
CA LEU A 261 -6.82 -28.78 2.35
C LEU A 261 -5.45 -28.34 2.91
N ASP A 262 -4.37 -28.97 2.46
CA ASP A 262 -3.03 -28.76 3.02
C ASP A 262 -2.38 -27.52 2.41
N MET A 263 -2.41 -27.39 1.07
CA MET A 263 -2.07 -26.13 0.40
C MET A 263 -2.90 -24.96 0.94
N ALA A 264 -4.13 -25.23 1.36
CA ALA A 264 -4.99 -24.24 1.98
C ALA A 264 -4.47 -23.84 3.38
N ALA A 265 -4.22 -24.79 4.27
CA ALA A 265 -3.72 -24.49 5.62
C ALA A 265 -2.30 -23.88 5.64
N ASP A 266 -1.42 -24.28 4.71
CA ASP A 266 -0.09 -23.68 4.55
C ASP A 266 -0.19 -22.19 4.16
N ALA A 267 -1.03 -21.89 3.16
CA ALA A 267 -1.36 -20.54 2.77
C ALA A 267 -1.95 -19.74 3.95
N ALA A 268 -2.89 -20.35 4.69
CA ALA A 268 -3.56 -19.78 5.88
C ALA A 268 -2.61 -19.28 6.97
N ILE A 269 -1.38 -19.77 7.00
CA ILE A 269 -0.39 -19.45 8.02
C ILE A 269 0.75 -18.57 7.50
N SER A 270 1.20 -18.78 6.25
CA SER A 270 2.26 -17.98 5.63
C SER A 270 1.92 -16.49 5.49
N ALA A 271 0.69 -16.17 5.09
CA ALA A 271 0.07 -14.77 5.10
C ALA A 271 -1.85 -13.69 7.17
N ALA A 272 -2.19 -14.21 8.41
CA ALA A 272 -2.49 -13.51 9.66
C ALA A 272 -1.32 -13.55 10.69
N TYR A 273 -0.20 -14.21 10.37
CA TYR A 273 0.95 -14.45 11.27
C TYR A 273 2.31 -13.93 10.76
N GLY A 274 2.72 -14.17 9.50
CA GLY A 274 3.93 -13.54 8.94
C GLY A 274 3.94 -12.01 9.14
N SER A 275 5.09 -11.41 9.44
CA SER A 275 5.22 -10.04 9.94
C SER A 275 4.25 -9.70 11.08
N ALA A 276 4.06 -10.63 12.02
CA ALA A 276 3.10 -10.60 13.13
C ALA A 276 1.61 -10.36 12.75
N GLY A 277 1.26 -10.43 11.47
CA GLY A 277 -0.07 -10.02 10.96
C GLY A 277 -0.22 -8.51 10.70
N GLU A 278 0.83 -7.72 10.93
CA GLU A 278 0.87 -6.26 10.73
C GLU A 278 1.00 -5.89 9.23
N ARG A 279 0.03 -6.30 8.41
CA ARG A 279 0.06 -6.10 6.96
C ARG A 279 -1.31 -5.67 6.46
N CYS A 280 -1.37 -4.60 5.66
CA CYS A 280 -2.61 -4.21 4.95
C CYS A 280 -3.09 -5.27 3.93
N MET A 281 -2.23 -6.24 3.58
CA MET A 281 -2.56 -7.44 2.79
C MET A 281 -2.68 -8.71 3.65
N ALA A 282 -2.68 -8.60 4.99
CA ALA A 282 -2.99 -9.71 5.89
C ALA A 282 -4.40 -10.21 5.61
N ILE A 283 -4.54 -11.52 5.45
CA ILE A 283 -5.84 -12.18 5.33
C ILE A 283 -6.25 -12.59 6.74
N SER A 284 -6.82 -11.61 7.43
CA SER A 284 -7.34 -11.73 8.79
C SER A 284 -8.74 -12.33 8.86
N VAL A 285 -9.43 -12.50 7.72
CA VAL A 285 -10.76 -13.14 7.65
C VAL A 285 -10.89 -14.14 6.49
N VAL A 286 -11.66 -15.17 6.80
CA VAL A 286 -11.24 -16.55 6.63
C VAL A 286 -12.52 -17.33 7.06
N VAL A 287 -13.28 -18.00 6.16
CA VAL A 287 -14.77 -18.12 6.29
C VAL A 287 -15.52 -19.50 6.13
N ALA A 288 -14.85 -20.67 5.97
CA ALA A 288 -15.40 -22.06 6.07
C ALA A 288 -16.38 -22.69 4.98
N VAL A 289 -16.07 -23.01 3.68
CA VAL A 289 -17.08 -23.51 2.67
C VAL A 289 -17.45 -24.99 2.86
N GLY A 290 -18.65 -25.27 3.35
CA GLY A 290 -19.16 -26.64 3.43
C GLY A 290 -18.36 -27.48 4.41
N ASP A 291 -18.37 -28.80 4.25
CA ASP A 291 -17.90 -29.73 5.30
C ASP A 291 -16.37 -29.85 5.42
N ILE A 292 -15.62 -29.16 4.56
CA ILE A 292 -14.19 -28.92 4.71
C ILE A 292 -13.87 -27.91 5.84
N ALA A 293 -14.88 -27.23 6.39
CA ALA A 293 -14.77 -26.27 7.50
C ALA A 293 -14.00 -26.83 8.70
N ASP A 294 -14.53 -27.90 9.29
CA ASP A 294 -14.06 -28.51 10.53
C ASP A 294 -12.65 -29.10 10.36
N GLY A 295 -12.38 -29.70 9.19
CA GLY A 295 -11.05 -30.21 8.84
C GLY A 295 -9.99 -29.12 8.66
N LEU A 296 -10.34 -27.93 8.18
CA LEU A 296 -9.37 -26.84 8.06
C LEU A 296 -9.08 -26.16 9.40
N VAL A 297 -10.05 -26.10 10.33
CA VAL A 297 -9.79 -25.62 11.70
C VAL A 297 -8.61 -26.38 12.30
N GLU A 298 -8.66 -27.71 12.23
CA GLU A 298 -7.59 -28.57 12.76
C GLU A 298 -6.31 -28.53 11.91
N ALA A 299 -6.42 -28.51 10.57
CA ALA A 299 -5.25 -28.42 9.69
C ALA A 299 -4.44 -27.12 9.87
N ILE A 300 -5.11 -26.00 10.20
CA ILE A 300 -4.48 -24.74 10.60
C ILE A 300 -3.91 -24.86 12.01
N ARG A 301 -4.72 -25.31 12.98
CA ARG A 301 -4.35 -25.46 14.39
C ARG A 301 -3.06 -26.26 14.58
N SER A 302 -2.95 -27.42 13.92
CA SER A 302 -1.78 -28.31 13.99
C SER A 302 -0.48 -27.69 13.46
N ARG A 303 -0.57 -26.70 12.57
CA ARG A 303 0.58 -26.03 11.94
C ARG A 303 1.01 -24.77 12.69
N MET A 304 0.05 -24.01 13.22
CA MET A 304 0.36 -22.80 13.98
C MET A 304 1.09 -23.10 15.30
N THR A 305 0.83 -24.25 15.93
CA THR A 305 1.54 -24.71 17.14
C THR A 305 3.02 -25.04 16.92
N SER A 306 3.49 -25.12 15.67
CA SER A 306 4.91 -25.31 15.32
C SER A 306 5.65 -24.04 14.90
N LEU A 307 4.97 -22.90 14.80
CA LEU A 307 5.59 -21.62 14.45
C LEU A 307 6.54 -21.18 15.57
N ARG A 308 7.81 -20.95 15.24
CA ARG A 308 8.77 -20.35 16.19
C ARG A 308 8.58 -18.84 16.22
N ILE A 309 8.20 -18.32 17.37
CA ILE A 309 8.00 -16.89 17.63
C ILE A 309 9.13 -16.43 18.54
N GLY A 310 9.86 -15.38 18.12
CA GLY A 310 11.07 -14.92 18.82
C GLY A 310 11.67 -13.67 18.19
N PRO A 311 12.84 -13.21 18.66
CA PRO A 311 13.52 -12.04 18.11
C PRO A 311 13.72 -12.17 16.60
N GLY A 312 13.48 -11.10 15.84
CA GLY A 312 13.60 -11.12 14.38
C GLY A 312 15.03 -11.35 13.85
N THR A 313 16.02 -11.20 14.74
CA THR A 313 17.46 -11.48 14.52
C THR A 313 17.83 -12.96 14.66
N ASP A 314 17.00 -13.79 15.30
CA ASP A 314 17.21 -15.23 15.36
C ASP A 314 16.79 -15.87 14.02
N PRO A 315 17.70 -16.53 13.28
CA PRO A 315 17.36 -17.19 12.02
C PRO A 315 16.41 -18.39 12.18
N ALA A 316 16.15 -18.85 13.40
CA ALA A 316 15.12 -19.84 13.68
C ALA A 316 13.70 -19.24 13.76
N SER A 317 13.55 -17.93 13.99
CA SER A 317 12.24 -17.25 14.10
C SER A 317 11.47 -17.23 12.79
N GLU A 318 10.17 -17.52 12.87
CA GLU A 318 9.20 -17.42 11.77
C GLU A 318 8.22 -16.23 11.96
N MET A 319 8.11 -15.72 13.20
CA MET A 319 7.32 -14.54 13.53
C MET A 319 8.02 -13.71 14.61
N GLY A 320 8.02 -12.39 14.44
CA GLY A 320 8.52 -11.42 15.41
C GLY A 320 7.46 -10.95 16.42
N PRO A 321 7.80 -9.96 17.27
CA PRO A 321 6.85 -9.22 18.10
C PRO A 321 5.96 -8.27 17.26
N LEU A 322 5.02 -7.58 17.92
CA LEU A 322 4.27 -6.44 17.35
C LEU A 322 5.01 -5.12 17.57
N ILE A 323 4.68 -4.05 16.83
CA ILE A 323 5.47 -2.82 16.81
C ILE A 323 5.60 -2.08 18.17
N THR A 324 4.55 -2.06 19.02
CA THR A 324 4.58 -1.42 20.35
C THR A 324 3.68 -2.12 21.37
N ALA A 325 3.97 -1.93 22.66
CA ALA A 325 3.19 -2.48 23.78
C ALA A 325 1.69 -2.13 23.70
N GLU A 326 1.30 -0.89 23.35
CA GLU A 326 -0.11 -0.52 23.23
C GLU A 326 -0.78 -1.24 22.05
N HIS A 327 -0.03 -1.56 21.00
CA HIS A 327 -0.55 -2.38 19.91
C HIS A 327 -0.71 -3.84 20.34
N ARG A 328 0.24 -4.39 21.10
CA ARG A 328 0.13 -5.73 21.72
C ARG A 328 -1.14 -5.85 22.57
N GLU A 329 -1.36 -4.93 23.50
CA GLU A 329 -2.57 -4.92 24.34
C GLU A 329 -3.85 -4.73 23.52
N ARG A 330 -3.81 -3.89 22.47
CA ARG A 330 -4.94 -3.75 21.54
C ARG A 330 -5.27 -5.08 20.85
N VAL A 331 -4.28 -5.84 20.37
CA VAL A 331 -4.51 -7.15 19.72
C VAL A 331 -5.01 -8.18 20.74
N ALA A 332 -4.40 -8.24 21.93
CA ALA A 332 -4.84 -9.12 23.01
C ALA A 332 -6.29 -8.86 23.44
N SER A 333 -6.75 -7.60 23.41
CA SER A 333 -8.15 -7.24 23.73
C SER A 333 -9.19 -7.83 22.75
N TYR A 334 -8.83 -8.01 21.47
CA TYR A 334 -9.71 -8.65 20.49
C TYR A 334 -9.85 -10.17 20.69
N VAL A 335 -8.78 -10.83 21.15
CA VAL A 335 -8.78 -12.28 21.41
C VAL A 335 -9.53 -12.58 22.71
N THR A 336 -9.17 -11.89 23.80
CA THR A 336 -9.81 -12.06 25.11
C THR A 336 -11.27 -11.62 25.14
N GLY A 337 -11.66 -10.62 24.33
CA GLY A 337 -13.06 -10.21 24.17
C GLY A 337 -13.93 -11.13 23.31
N ALA A 338 -13.34 -12.04 22.52
CA ALA A 338 -14.06 -12.76 21.47
C ALA A 338 -15.16 -13.71 21.99
N GLU A 339 -14.92 -14.38 23.13
CA GLU A 339 -15.87 -15.33 23.71
C GLU A 339 -17.12 -14.60 24.24
N ALA A 340 -16.94 -13.40 24.82
CA ALA A 340 -18.05 -12.54 25.28
C ALA A 340 -18.93 -12.03 24.13
N GLU A 341 -18.39 -11.95 22.91
CA GLU A 341 -19.15 -11.61 21.69
C GLU A 341 -19.78 -12.86 21.02
N GLY A 342 -19.54 -14.06 21.56
CA GLY A 342 -20.13 -15.32 21.10
C GLY A 342 -19.36 -16.03 19.98
N ALA A 343 -18.04 -15.86 19.95
CA ALA A 343 -17.08 -16.65 19.16
C ALA A 343 -16.47 -17.77 20.03
N THR A 344 -15.51 -18.53 19.49
CA THR A 344 -14.82 -19.63 20.20
C THR A 344 -13.31 -19.49 20.05
N VAL A 345 -12.56 -19.31 21.13
CA VAL A 345 -11.08 -19.24 21.03
C VAL A 345 -10.51 -20.67 20.95
N VAL A 346 -10.13 -21.09 19.75
CA VAL A 346 -9.58 -22.43 19.45
C VAL A 346 -8.10 -22.51 19.83
N VAL A 347 -7.37 -21.41 19.66
CA VAL A 347 -6.00 -21.21 20.17
C VAL A 347 -5.91 -19.79 20.72
N ASP A 348 -5.49 -19.67 21.98
CA ASP A 348 -5.36 -18.40 22.69
C ASP A 348 -3.89 -17.98 22.80
N GLY A 349 -3.43 -17.18 21.84
CA GLY A 349 -2.07 -16.68 21.81
C GLY A 349 -1.73 -15.69 22.93
N THR A 350 -2.72 -15.20 23.68
CA THR A 350 -2.46 -14.29 24.82
C THR A 350 -1.89 -15.01 26.04
N ARG A 351 -2.01 -16.36 26.08
CA ARG A 351 -1.48 -17.22 27.16
C ARG A 351 -0.05 -17.71 26.91
N GLN A 352 0.53 -17.40 25.76
CA GLN A 352 1.91 -17.79 25.46
C GLN A 352 2.89 -16.90 26.24
N HIS A 353 3.68 -17.52 27.11
CA HIS A 353 4.76 -16.85 27.83
C HIS A 353 5.98 -16.68 26.92
N PHE A 354 6.66 -15.54 27.04
CA PHE A 354 7.92 -15.21 26.37
C PHE A 354 8.92 -14.74 27.42
N ASP A 355 10.17 -15.19 27.33
CA ASP A 355 11.24 -14.81 28.28
C ASP A 355 11.90 -13.49 27.81
N SER A 356 11.09 -12.44 27.69
CA SER A 356 11.48 -11.09 27.28
C SER A 356 10.38 -10.08 27.63
N ASN A 357 10.76 -8.81 27.85
CA ASN A 357 9.82 -7.70 27.97
C ASN A 357 9.33 -7.17 26.60
N GLY A 358 9.82 -7.75 25.49
CA GLY A 358 9.42 -7.43 24.12
C GLY A 358 7.93 -7.65 23.86
N PHE A 359 7.42 -6.99 22.82
CA PHE A 359 5.99 -6.84 22.54
C PHE A 359 5.37 -8.08 21.86
N PHE A 360 5.77 -9.27 22.30
CA PHE A 360 5.36 -10.56 21.76
C PHE A 360 3.92 -10.92 22.11
N ILE A 361 3.27 -11.60 21.18
CA ILE A 361 1.98 -12.26 21.36
C ILE A 361 2.00 -13.60 20.62
N GLY A 362 1.37 -14.62 21.18
CA GLY A 362 1.21 -15.90 20.49
C GLY A 362 0.26 -15.82 19.30
N VAL A 363 0.34 -16.81 18.43
CA VAL A 363 -0.63 -16.99 17.34
C VAL A 363 -1.98 -17.42 17.90
N SER A 364 -3.03 -16.68 17.52
CA SER A 364 -4.41 -16.94 17.96
C SER A 364 -5.26 -17.49 16.82
N LEU A 365 -6.31 -18.23 17.20
CA LEU A 365 -7.33 -18.76 16.30
C LEU A 365 -8.69 -18.70 16.97
N VAL A 366 -9.63 -17.96 16.38
CA VAL A 366 -10.95 -17.69 16.96
C VAL A 366 -12.04 -18.11 15.97
N ASP A 367 -12.77 -19.20 16.20
CA ASP A 367 -13.85 -19.72 15.32
C ASP A 367 -15.24 -19.15 15.67
N HIS A 368 -16.26 -19.49 14.87
CA HIS A 368 -17.66 -19.09 14.99
C HIS A 368 -17.92 -17.57 14.93
N VAL A 369 -16.94 -16.82 14.41
CA VAL A 369 -16.98 -15.37 14.24
C VAL A 369 -18.08 -14.92 13.27
N LYS A 370 -18.70 -13.76 13.53
CA LYS A 370 -19.89 -13.23 12.82
C LYS A 370 -19.72 -11.72 12.58
N PRO A 371 -20.29 -11.14 11.52
CA PRO A 371 -20.43 -9.69 11.39
C PRO A 371 -21.25 -9.13 12.56
N GLY A 372 -20.87 -7.97 13.08
CA GLY A 372 -21.34 -7.42 14.35
C GLY A 372 -20.44 -7.73 15.55
N MET A 373 -19.40 -8.57 15.37
CA MET A 373 -18.33 -8.76 16.36
C MET A 373 -17.13 -7.88 16.00
N LYS A 374 -16.47 -7.27 16.99
CA LYS A 374 -15.29 -6.42 16.77
C LYS A 374 -14.14 -7.20 16.11
N VAL A 375 -13.94 -8.45 16.53
CA VAL A 375 -12.93 -9.36 15.94
C VAL A 375 -13.17 -9.62 14.43
N TYR A 376 -14.39 -9.38 13.92
CA TYR A 376 -14.71 -9.39 12.49
C TYR A 376 -14.66 -8.00 11.83
N ASP A 377 -15.33 -7.01 12.42
CA ASP A 377 -15.56 -5.70 11.79
C ASP A 377 -14.33 -4.77 11.84
N ASP A 378 -13.52 -4.83 12.91
CA ASP A 378 -12.37 -3.95 13.11
C ASP A 378 -11.07 -4.48 12.47
N GLU A 379 -10.16 -3.59 12.09
CA GLU A 379 -8.79 -3.95 11.71
C GLU A 379 -7.93 -4.22 12.95
N ILE A 380 -7.83 -5.51 13.33
CA ILE A 380 -6.96 -6.00 14.40
C ILE A 380 -5.49 -5.61 14.13
N PHE A 381 -5.03 -5.79 12.89
CA PHE A 381 -3.64 -5.59 12.46
C PHE A 381 -2.65 -6.45 13.28
N GLY A 382 -2.99 -7.73 13.46
CA GLY A 382 -2.27 -8.70 14.27
C GLY A 382 -2.85 -10.10 14.08
N THR A 383 -2.60 -11.02 15.00
CA THR A 383 -2.99 -12.43 14.87
C THR A 383 -4.53 -12.61 14.75
N GLY A 384 -4.95 -13.45 13.79
CA GLY A 384 -6.28 -13.35 13.14
C GLY A 384 -7.31 -14.45 13.44
N ALA A 385 -8.47 -14.39 12.76
CA ALA A 385 -9.69 -15.10 13.17
C ALA A 385 -10.37 -15.94 12.05
N LEU A 386 -11.16 -16.91 12.50
CA LEU A 386 -11.77 -18.01 11.78
C LEU A 386 -13.32 -17.86 11.83
N ARG A 387 -14.02 -18.03 10.70
CA ARG A 387 -15.49 -17.87 10.68
C ARG A 387 -16.19 -19.08 10.08
N ARG A 388 -17.09 -19.69 10.85
CA ARG A 388 -18.16 -20.57 10.35
C ARG A 388 -19.49 -19.80 10.21
N PRO A 389 -20.05 -19.61 8.99
CA PRO A 389 -21.38 -19.02 8.86
C PRO A 389 -22.47 -20.07 9.03
N GLY A 390 -23.44 -19.76 9.89
CA GLY A 390 -24.76 -20.41 9.92
C GLY A 390 -25.85 -19.42 9.50
N GLY A 391 -26.96 -19.93 8.94
CA GLY A 391 -28.14 -19.16 8.58
C GLY A 391 -28.31 -18.81 7.09
N ASP A 392 -29.58 -18.73 6.66
CA ASP A 392 -30.02 -18.58 5.26
C ASP A 392 -29.59 -17.23 4.64
N VAL A 393 -28.60 -17.27 3.74
CA VAL A 393 -28.16 -16.11 2.94
C VAL A 393 -29.12 -15.89 1.76
N ARG A 394 -30.35 -15.50 2.07
CA ARG A 394 -31.28 -14.95 1.06
C ARG A 394 -30.64 -13.73 0.42
N ARG A 395 -30.77 -13.63 -0.91
CA ARG A 395 -30.24 -12.53 -1.73
C ARG A 395 -30.90 -11.17 -1.38
N ARG A 396 -30.45 -10.53 -0.29
CA ARG A 396 -30.69 -9.09 -0.08
C ARG A 396 -29.96 -8.34 -1.20
N ARG A 397 -30.73 -7.80 -2.16
CA ARG A 397 -30.22 -6.79 -3.09
C ARG A 397 -29.77 -5.56 -2.27
N PRO A 398 -28.74 -4.82 -2.72
CA PRO A 398 -28.55 -3.45 -2.24
C PRO A 398 -29.81 -2.61 -2.54
N PRO A 399 -30.07 -1.56 -1.76
CA PRO A 399 -31.31 -0.77 -1.86
C PRO A 399 -31.48 -0.19 -3.27
N ARG A 400 -32.68 -0.40 -3.84
CA ARG A 400 -33.04 0.17 -5.14
C ARG A 400 -33.50 1.62 -4.95
N GLN A 401 -32.73 2.57 -5.45
CA GLN A 401 -33.31 3.83 -5.90
C GLN A 401 -34.31 3.56 -7.05
N ARG A 402 -35.30 4.44 -7.19
CA ARG A 402 -36.39 4.31 -8.17
C ARG A 402 -36.02 5.06 -9.44
N GLU A 403 -36.21 4.40 -10.59
CA GLU A 403 -36.84 4.94 -11.82
C GLU A 403 -36.85 3.84 -12.92
N PRO A 404 -37.69 3.93 -13.97
CA PRO A 404 -38.03 2.77 -14.81
C PRO A 404 -37.33 2.74 -16.18
N VAL A 405 -36.65 1.62 -16.49
CA VAL A 405 -36.26 1.27 -17.87
C VAL A 405 -36.98 -0.01 -18.31
N ARG A 406 -37.70 0.05 -19.44
CA ARG A 406 -38.55 -1.04 -19.94
C ARG A 406 -37.73 -2.26 -20.36
N GLN A 407 -38.17 -3.45 -19.95
CA GLN A 407 -37.69 -4.71 -20.54
C GLN A 407 -38.20 -4.87 -21.98
N ARG A 408 -37.31 -5.32 -22.88
CA ARG A 408 -37.70 -6.26 -23.94
C ARG A 408 -36.77 -7.47 -23.87
N ARG A 409 -37.35 -8.65 -23.63
CA ARG A 409 -36.61 -9.92 -23.66
C ARG A 409 -36.48 -10.41 -25.10
N ARG A 410 -35.31 -10.92 -25.47
CA ARG A 410 -35.18 -12.14 -26.28
C ARG A 410 -34.07 -13.00 -25.67
N HIS A 411 -34.29 -14.31 -25.60
CA HIS A 411 -33.30 -15.27 -25.11
C HIS A 411 -32.34 -15.65 -26.24
N LEU A 412 -31.07 -15.94 -25.91
CA LEU A 412 -30.32 -17.10 -26.39
C LEU A 412 -28.98 -17.26 -25.60
N HIS A 413 -28.23 -18.33 -25.88
CA HIS A 413 -27.31 -18.98 -24.93
C HIS A 413 -26.12 -18.17 -24.38
N ALA A 414 -25.68 -18.60 -23.19
CA ALA A 414 -24.45 -18.16 -22.52
C ALA A 414 -23.18 -18.82 -23.08
N ARG A 415 -22.01 -18.33 -22.61
CA ARG A 415 -20.62 -18.77 -22.92
C ARG A 415 -20.10 -18.44 -24.33
N ARG A 416 -19.42 -17.28 -24.45
CA ARG A 416 -18.13 -17.21 -25.16
C ARG A 416 -17.08 -16.51 -24.30
N ARG A 417 -15.89 -17.11 -24.22
CA ARG A 417 -14.70 -16.54 -23.58
C ARG A 417 -14.02 -15.53 -24.52
N ARG A 418 -13.41 -14.48 -23.98
CA ARG A 418 -12.27 -13.77 -24.61
C ARG A 418 -11.24 -13.33 -23.55
N ARG A 419 -10.39 -14.28 -23.12
CA ARG A 419 -8.94 -13.95 -23.07
C ARG A 419 -8.40 -14.31 -24.45
N ALA A 420 -7.66 -13.41 -25.09
CA ALA A 420 -6.92 -13.74 -26.29
C ALA A 420 -5.69 -14.58 -25.90
N ALA A 421 -5.39 -15.59 -26.70
CA ALA A 421 -4.14 -16.36 -26.60
C ALA A 421 -3.41 -16.23 -27.94
N VAL A 422 -2.18 -15.75 -27.90
CA VAL A 422 -1.28 -15.75 -29.06
C VAL A 422 -0.86 -17.19 -29.33
N ARG A 423 -0.84 -17.61 -30.60
CA ARG A 423 -0.26 -18.90 -31.01
C ARG A 423 1.23 -18.71 -31.26
N GLY A 424 2.07 -19.56 -30.67
CA GLY A 424 3.50 -19.60 -30.93
C GLY A 424 3.89 -20.51 -32.10
N GLY A 425 5.16 -20.44 -32.49
CA GLY A 425 5.80 -21.34 -33.44
C GLY A 425 7.32 -21.18 -33.36
N GLY A 426 8.05 -22.29 -33.48
CA GLY A 426 9.52 -22.33 -33.33
C GLY A 426 9.95 -23.49 -32.44
N ARG A 427 10.83 -24.36 -32.94
CA ARG A 427 11.49 -25.43 -32.17
C ARG A 427 12.96 -25.05 -31.97
N GLY A 428 13.46 -25.27 -30.76
CA GLY A 428 14.89 -25.29 -30.44
C GLY A 428 15.09 -26.22 -29.25
N ARG A 429 16.17 -27.01 -29.26
CA ARG A 429 16.70 -27.68 -28.08
C ARG A 429 17.89 -26.86 -27.59
N ASP A 430 18.02 -26.68 -26.27
CA ASP A 430 19.13 -27.26 -25.54
C ASP A 430 18.90 -27.14 -24.02
N GLY A 431 19.78 -27.74 -23.22
CA GLY A 431 19.54 -28.01 -21.81
C GLY A 431 20.10 -26.97 -20.84
N GLY A 432 19.28 -26.57 -19.87
CA GLY A 432 19.70 -25.87 -18.65
C GLY A 432 18.80 -26.28 -17.49
N ARG A 433 19.38 -26.73 -16.37
CA ARG A 433 18.65 -27.09 -15.14
C ARG A 433 18.67 -25.92 -14.15
N GLU A 434 17.82 -24.93 -14.36
CA GLU A 434 17.51 -23.95 -13.31
C GLU A 434 16.34 -24.45 -12.46
N ARG A 435 16.44 -24.28 -11.14
CA ARG A 435 15.37 -24.60 -10.19
C ARG A 435 14.54 -23.32 -9.96
N PRO A 436 13.20 -23.35 -10.08
CA PRO A 436 12.39 -22.20 -9.72
C PRO A 436 12.41 -21.99 -8.18
N HIS A 437 12.69 -20.76 -7.74
CA HIS A 437 12.53 -20.36 -6.35
C HIS A 437 11.02 -20.27 -5.98
N PRO A 438 10.60 -20.73 -4.78
CA PRO A 438 9.24 -20.56 -4.30
C PRO A 438 9.03 -19.19 -3.66
N GLY A 439 8.43 -18.25 -4.38
CA GLY A 439 7.89 -17.01 -3.79
C GLY A 439 6.48 -17.24 -3.23
N ALA A 440 6.31 -17.18 -1.91
CA ALA A 440 5.07 -17.56 -1.22
C ALA A 440 4.38 -16.38 -0.47
N GLY A 441 3.07 -16.53 -0.19
CA GLY A 441 2.34 -15.69 0.77
C GLY A 441 0.96 -15.15 0.31
N GLY A 442 -0.14 -15.82 0.71
CA GLY A 442 -1.51 -15.26 0.75
C GLY A 442 -2.50 -16.12 1.57
N TYR A 443 -3.07 -15.64 2.70
CA TYR A 443 -3.74 -16.46 3.73
C TYR A 443 -5.27 -16.70 3.56
N LEU A 444 -5.92 -17.47 4.45
CA LEU A 444 -7.02 -18.39 4.05
C LEU A 444 -7.99 -18.94 5.16
N LEU A 445 -9.32 -18.80 4.99
CA LEU A 445 -10.28 -19.89 4.66
C LEU A 445 -11.37 -19.39 3.66
N LEU A 446 -11.87 -20.29 2.78
CA LEU A 446 -13.20 -20.99 2.83
C LEU A 446 -14.47 -20.06 3.08
N ARG A 447 -15.75 -20.43 2.82
CA ARG A 447 -17.03 -19.69 3.11
C ARG A 447 -18.37 -20.53 3.15
N ARG A 448 -18.98 -20.95 4.29
CA ARG A 448 -20.13 -21.96 4.27
C ARG A 448 -21.24 -21.54 3.29
N LEU A 449 -21.62 -22.50 2.45
CA LEU A 449 -22.63 -22.38 1.41
C LEU A 449 -23.54 -23.61 1.38
N GLU A 450 -24.16 -23.87 2.53
CA GLU A 450 -25.46 -24.55 2.51
C GLU A 450 -26.46 -23.69 1.72
N GLY A 451 -27.34 -24.33 0.94
CA GLY A 451 -28.42 -23.65 0.21
C GLY A 451 -28.08 -23.08 -1.17
N LEU A 452 -26.91 -23.33 -1.77
CA LEU A 452 -26.65 -22.96 -3.17
C LEU A 452 -26.84 -24.16 -4.12
N ALA A 453 -27.99 -24.20 -4.81
CA ALA A 453 -28.34 -25.23 -5.79
C ALA A 453 -27.48 -25.16 -7.07
N VAL A 454 -26.22 -25.58 -6.99
CA VAL A 454 -25.32 -25.71 -8.14
C VAL A 454 -25.77 -26.89 -8.99
N ARG A 455 -26.45 -26.61 -10.11
CA ARG A 455 -26.71 -27.63 -11.14
C ARG A 455 -25.37 -28.18 -11.66
N ARG A 456 -25.04 -29.42 -11.28
CA ARG A 456 -23.95 -30.19 -11.89
C ARG A 456 -24.21 -30.31 -13.39
N HIS A 457 -23.47 -29.57 -14.21
CA HIS A 457 -23.25 -29.98 -15.59
C HIS A 457 -22.11 -30.99 -15.59
N ALA A 458 -22.41 -32.24 -15.94
CA ALA A 458 -21.40 -33.26 -16.18
C ALA A 458 -20.48 -32.86 -17.35
N HIS A 459 -19.27 -33.43 -17.36
CA HIS A 459 -18.21 -33.22 -18.35
C HIS A 459 -17.57 -31.82 -18.42
N VAL A 460 -16.46 -31.65 -17.69
CA VAL A 460 -15.14 -31.42 -18.33
C VAL A 460 -14.08 -32.21 -17.54
N ARG A 461 -13.26 -33.02 -18.20
CA ARG A 461 -11.96 -33.48 -17.65
C ARG A 461 -10.87 -32.54 -18.15
N SER A 462 -10.26 -31.74 -17.29
CA SER A 462 -9.05 -30.96 -17.62
C SER A 462 -8.25 -30.59 -16.36
N ARG A 463 -7.05 -31.16 -16.22
CA ARG A 463 -6.09 -30.80 -15.15
C ARG A 463 -5.43 -29.45 -15.45
N GLN A 464 -6.01 -28.33 -15.00
CA GLN A 464 -5.30 -27.05 -14.86
C GLN A 464 -5.87 -26.30 -13.65
N HIS A 465 -5.00 -25.93 -12.70
CA HIS A 465 -5.38 -25.25 -11.45
C HIS A 465 -5.75 -23.79 -11.71
N PRO A 466 -6.90 -23.29 -11.22
CA PRO A 466 -7.24 -21.88 -11.20
C PRO A 466 -7.24 -21.34 -9.76
N LEU A 467 -6.08 -20.89 -9.27
CA LEU A 467 -6.07 -20.00 -8.10
C LEU A 467 -6.78 -18.69 -8.47
N LEU A 468 -7.93 -18.46 -7.83
CA LEU A 468 -8.76 -17.28 -8.04
C LEU A 468 -8.32 -16.16 -7.09
N HIS A 469 -7.37 -15.34 -7.52
CA HIS A 469 -7.12 -14.05 -6.84
C HIS A 469 -8.41 -13.22 -6.86
N ALA A 470 -8.84 -12.78 -5.68
CA ALA A 470 -10.00 -11.91 -5.54
C ALA A 470 -9.66 -10.48 -6.00
N TRP A 471 -10.23 -10.08 -7.14
CA TRP A 471 -10.17 -8.69 -7.63
C TRP A 471 -11.13 -7.80 -6.82
N GLN A 472 -10.68 -6.61 -6.41
CA GLN A 472 -11.53 -5.64 -5.73
C GLN A 472 -12.65 -5.13 -6.66
N GLY A 473 -13.86 -5.63 -6.43
CA GLY A 473 -15.06 -5.21 -7.15
C GLY A 473 -15.68 -3.95 -6.53
N GLY A 474 -15.20 -2.77 -6.93
CA GLY A 474 -15.92 -1.50 -6.74
C GLY A 474 -15.16 -0.42 -5.97
N HIS A 475 -14.46 0.44 -6.70
CA HIS A 475 -14.24 1.80 -6.23
C HIS A 475 -15.60 2.51 -6.12
N HIS A 476 -16.07 2.74 -4.90
CA HIS A 476 -17.00 3.85 -4.70
C HIS A 476 -16.22 5.15 -4.94
N ALA A 477 -16.55 5.85 -6.02
CA ALA A 477 -16.12 7.24 -6.16
C ALA A 477 -16.77 8.03 -5.02
N LEU A 478 -15.98 8.43 -4.02
CA LEU A 478 -16.44 9.21 -2.86
C LEU A 478 -16.62 10.70 -3.21
N ALA A 479 -17.27 10.93 -4.34
CA ALA A 479 -17.85 12.20 -4.74
C ALA A 479 -19.38 12.01 -4.75
N GLY A 480 -20.01 12.25 -3.59
CA GLY A 480 -21.41 12.64 -3.59
C GLY A 480 -21.59 13.94 -4.38
N PRO A 481 -22.79 14.28 -4.86
CA PRO A 481 -23.02 15.57 -5.50
C PRO A 481 -22.65 16.68 -4.53
N VAL A 482 -21.62 17.45 -4.87
CA VAL A 482 -21.31 18.70 -4.16
C VAL A 482 -22.43 19.67 -4.50
N ASP A 483 -23.16 20.12 -3.48
CA ASP A 483 -24.22 21.09 -3.66
C ASP A 483 -23.59 22.45 -4.00
N VAL A 484 -23.72 22.86 -5.26
CA VAL A 484 -23.11 24.10 -5.78
C VAL A 484 -24.05 25.26 -5.46
N GLY A 485 -24.04 25.67 -4.19
CA GLY A 485 -24.78 26.83 -3.69
C GLY A 485 -24.54 28.09 -4.54
N ASP A 486 -25.54 28.98 -4.54
CA ASP A 486 -25.77 30.01 -5.56
C ASP A 486 -24.52 30.69 -6.12
N ARG A 487 -24.25 30.44 -7.41
CA ARG A 487 -23.37 31.30 -8.20
C ARG A 487 -24.10 32.61 -8.54
N PRO A 488 -23.57 33.79 -8.19
CA PRO A 488 -24.19 35.05 -8.56
C PRO A 488 -24.28 35.19 -10.09
N ARG A 489 -25.47 35.56 -10.59
CA ARG A 489 -25.71 35.74 -12.02
C ARG A 489 -25.06 37.03 -12.51
N VAL A 490 -23.97 36.90 -13.27
CA VAL A 490 -23.42 38.02 -14.07
C VAL A 490 -24.42 38.36 -15.19
N PRO A 491 -24.86 39.62 -15.35
CA PRO A 491 -25.83 39.99 -16.39
C PRO A 491 -25.21 39.93 -17.79
N ALA A 492 -25.98 39.46 -18.77
CA ALA A 492 -25.53 39.33 -20.16
C ALA A 492 -25.44 40.69 -20.86
N GLY A 493 -24.22 41.21 -21.01
CA GLY A 493 -23.94 42.41 -21.81
C GLY A 493 -24.22 42.17 -23.30
N ARG A 494 -24.94 43.10 -23.94
CA ARG A 494 -25.20 43.05 -25.40
C ARG A 494 -23.92 43.37 -26.18
N LEU A 495 -23.44 42.42 -26.98
CA LEU A 495 -22.46 42.70 -28.03
C LEU A 495 -23.18 43.20 -29.30
N SER A 496 -23.17 44.52 -29.53
CA SER A 496 -23.63 45.11 -30.79
C SER A 496 -22.47 45.18 -31.79
N ALA A 497 -22.60 44.53 -32.95
CA ALA A 497 -21.61 44.61 -34.01
C ALA A 497 -21.70 45.96 -34.76
N ALA A 498 -20.64 46.77 -34.68
CA ALA A 498 -20.45 47.98 -35.48
C ALA A 498 -18.95 48.30 -35.60
N GLY A 499 -18.52 48.91 -36.72
CA GLY A 499 -17.22 49.61 -36.79
C GLY A 499 -16.02 48.86 -37.38
N ALA A 500 -16.18 48.12 -38.49
CA ALA A 500 -15.03 47.72 -39.30
C ALA A 500 -14.60 48.86 -40.26
N ARG A 501 -13.38 49.42 -40.09
CA ARG A 501 -12.62 50.18 -41.11
C ARG A 501 -11.20 50.56 -40.65
N GLY A 502 -10.25 50.39 -41.57
CA GLY A 502 -8.87 50.89 -41.50
C GLY A 502 -7.91 50.14 -40.56
N ALA A 503 -6.59 50.10 -40.79
CA ALA A 503 -5.80 50.23 -42.03
C ALA A 503 -4.34 49.82 -41.69
N ALA A 504 -3.68 49.00 -42.50
CA ALA A 504 -2.23 48.75 -42.36
C ALA A 504 -1.43 49.81 -43.14
N PRO A 505 -0.26 50.24 -42.64
CA PRO A 505 1.00 49.58 -43.03
C PRO A 505 1.99 49.40 -41.84
N GLY A 506 3.12 48.71 -41.96
CA GLY A 506 3.68 47.96 -43.10
C GLY A 506 5.07 47.37 -42.75
N LEU A 507 5.65 46.56 -43.65
CA LEU A 507 6.95 45.91 -43.43
C LEU A 507 8.11 46.92 -43.35
N ARG A 508 9.11 46.61 -42.50
CA ARG A 508 10.54 46.82 -42.81
C ARG A 508 11.43 45.84 -42.04
N ALA A 509 12.18 45.04 -42.77
CA ALA A 509 13.30 44.24 -42.26
C ALA A 509 14.62 44.83 -42.77
N ARG A 510 15.66 44.77 -41.93
CA ARG A 510 17.09 45.10 -42.14
C ARG A 510 17.76 44.95 -40.76
N THR A 511 18.92 44.33 -40.60
CA THR A 511 19.80 43.58 -41.53
C THR A 511 20.34 42.37 -40.82
#